data_AF-A0A659U8S2-F1
#
_entry.id   AF-A0A659U8S2-F1
#
_cell.length_a   1.000
_cell.length_b   1.000
_cell.length_c   1.000
_cell.angle_alpha   90.00
_cell.angle_beta   90.00
_cell.angle_gamma   90.00
#
_symmetry.space_group_name_H-M   'P 1'
#
loop_
_entity.id
_entity.type
_entity.pdbx_description
1 polymer ?
#
loop_
_entity_poly.entity_id
_entity_poly.type
_entity_poly.pdbx_seq_one_letter_code
_entity_poly.pdbx_strand_id
1 'polypeptide(L)' 'MLVGERETQPFQLQARLFADRLIGQDLSVSMGVLTARNHMDSVRDLGLRGTIAGDWLHHVVVAA' A
#
# COMPACT_ATOMS: atom_id res chain seq x y z
N MET A 1 1.91 -3.93 1.06
CA MET A 1 2.50 -2.67 0.55
C MET A 1 1.44 -1.91 -0.22
N LEU A 2 1.27 -0.63 0.10
CA LEU A 2 0.28 0.23 -0.51
C LEU A 2 0.98 1.44 -1.15
N VAL A 3 0.50 1.87 -2.31
CA VAL A 3 0.97 3.11 -2.97
C VAL A 3 -0.22 3.87 -3.53
N GLY A 4 -0.19 5.20 -3.43
CA GLY A 4 -1.22 6.06 -4.00
C GLY A 4 -1.25 6.01 -5.52
N GLU A 5 -2.44 5.99 -6.13
CA GLU A 5 -2.58 6.12 -7.59
C GLU A 5 -2.02 7.44 -8.12
N ARG A 6 -2.12 8.51 -7.33
CA ARG A 6 -1.57 9.85 -7.63
C ARG A 6 -0.18 10.07 -7.04
N GLU A 7 0.48 9.00 -6.61
CA GLU A 7 1.88 9.04 -6.23
C GLU A 7 2.77 9.23 -7.47
N THR A 8 3.91 9.88 -7.30
CA THR A 8 4.85 10.15 -8.38
C THR A 8 5.67 8.91 -8.78
N GLN A 9 6.10 8.87 -10.05
CA GLN A 9 7.18 8.00 -10.51
C GLN A 9 8.51 8.64 -10.07
N PRO A 10 8.96 8.38 -8.84
CA PRO A 10 9.69 7.11 -8.66
C PRO A 10 9.07 6.14 -7.65
N PHE A 11 8.17 6.58 -6.78
CA PHE A 11 7.70 5.75 -5.67
C PHE A 11 6.78 4.61 -6.12
N GLN A 12 5.97 4.81 -7.17
CA GLN A 12 5.20 3.72 -7.78
C GLN A 12 6.11 2.60 -8.32
N LEU A 13 7.21 2.99 -8.96
CA LEU A 13 8.19 2.04 -9.49
C LEU A 13 8.93 1.33 -8.36
N GLN A 14 9.39 2.06 -7.34
CA GLN A 14 10.06 1.48 -6.19
C GLN A 14 9.18 0.48 -5.44
N ALA A 15 7.90 0.80 -5.24
CA ALA A 15 6.94 -0.12 -4.63
C ALA A 15 6.85 -1.42 -5.45
N ARG A 16 6.71 -1.32 -6.78
CA ARG A 16 6.65 -2.51 -7.64
C ARG A 16 7.94 -3.34 -7.57
N LEU A 17 9.10 -2.71 -7.76
CA LEU A 17 10.39 -3.40 -7.74
C LEU A 17 10.68 -4.06 -6.39
N PHE A 18 10.26 -3.45 -5.30
CA PHE A 18 10.39 -4.05 -3.98
C PHE A 18 9.50 -5.28 -3.82
N ALA A 19 8.25 -5.24 -4.30
CA ALA A 19 7.37 -6.41 -4.31
C ALA A 19 7.99 -7.56 -5.13
N ASP A 20 8.46 -7.26 -6.34
CA ASP A 20 9.10 -8.25 -7.21
C ASP A 20 10.32 -8.90 -6.53
N ARG A 21 11.10 -8.11 -5.78
CA ARG A 21 12.26 -8.63 -5.05
C ARG A 21 11.86 -9.62 -3.95
N LEU A 22 10.81 -9.31 -3.19
CA LEU A 22 10.29 -10.18 -2.12
C LEU A 22 9.65 -11.46 -2.69
N ILE A 23 8.90 -11.34 -3.79
CA ILE A 23 8.34 -12.50 -4.51
C ILE A 23 9.48 -13.41 -4.99
N GLY A 24 10.55 -12.84 -5.55
CA GLY A 24 11.74 -13.59 -5.95
C GLY A 24 12.55 -14.21 -4.80
N GLN A 25 12.14 -14.00 -3.55
CA GLN A 25 12.65 -14.66 -2.34
C GLN A 25 11.65 -15.67 -1.75
N ASP A 26 10.63 -16.05 -2.52
CA ASP A 26 9.54 -16.94 -2.11
C ASP A 26 8.74 -16.44 -0.90
N LEU A 27 8.72 -15.12 -0.67
CA LEU A 27 7.90 -14.50 0.37
C LEU A 27 6.49 -14.20 -0.15
N SER A 28 5.49 -14.40 0.71
CA SER A 28 4.11 -13.99 0.42
C SER A 28 4.01 -12.46 0.49
N VAL A 29 3.58 -11.83 -0.62
CA VAL A 29 3.48 -10.38 -0.73
C VAL A 29 2.03 -9.98 -1.01
N SER A 30 1.57 -9.02 -0.22
CA SER A 30 0.29 -8.33 -0.42
C SER A 30 0.56 -6.91 -0.94
N MET A 31 0.02 -6.55 -2.10
CA MET A 31 0.20 -5.23 -2.72
C MET A 31 -1.12 -4.62 -3.19
N GLY A 32 -1.28 -3.30 -3.07
CA GLY A 32 -2.46 -2.58 -3.54
C GLY A 32 -2.18 -1.13 -3.95
N VAL A 33 -2.94 -0.63 -4.92
CA VAL A 33 -2.94 0.78 -5.32
C VAL A 33 -4.15 1.48 -4.69
N LEU A 34 -3.91 2.61 -4.01
CA LEU A 34 -4.95 3.39 -3.36
C LEU A 34 -5.52 4.41 -4.35
N THR A 35 -6.68 4.10 -4.92
CA THR A 35 -7.36 4.91 -5.93
C THR A 35 -7.57 6.36 -5.47
N ALA A 36 -7.26 7.31 -6.35
CA ALA A 36 -7.37 8.75 -6.14
C ALA A 36 -6.54 9.33 -4.98
N ARG A 37 -5.61 8.57 -4.37
CA ARG A 37 -4.77 9.04 -3.26
C ARG A 37 -3.35 9.39 -3.71
N ASN A 38 -2.79 10.43 -3.13
CA ASN A 38 -1.36 10.73 -3.16
C ASN A 38 -0.67 10.18 -1.89
N HIS A 39 0.61 10.50 -1.71
CA HIS A 39 1.38 10.13 -0.53
C HIS A 39 0.70 10.47 0.80
N MET A 40 0.37 11.76 0.99
CA MET A 40 -0.09 12.29 2.27
C MET A 40 -1.49 11.82 2.62
N ASP A 41 -2.39 11.80 1.63
CA ASP A 41 -3.75 11.29 1.81
C ASP A 41 -3.73 9.81 2.21
N SER A 42 -2.85 9.02 1.58
CA SER A 42 -2.71 7.58 1.89
C SER A 42 -2.33 7.33 3.35
N VAL A 43 -1.50 8.20 3.95
CA VAL A 43 -1.10 8.10 5.36
C VAL A 43 -2.18 8.63 6.30
N ARG A 44 -2.75 9.82 6.00
CA ARG A 44 -3.83 10.42 6.80
C ARG A 44 -5.00 9.45 6.94
N ASP A 45 -5.38 8.81 5.83
CA ASP A 45 -6.58 7.98 5.76
C ASP A 45 -6.42 6.65 6.53
N LEU A 46 -5.21 6.24 6.95
CA LEU A 46 -4.99 5.06 7.82
C LEU A 46 -5.78 5.14 9.14
N GLY A 47 -5.95 6.35 9.69
CA GLY A 47 -6.69 6.57 10.92
C GLY A 47 -8.22 6.59 10.75
N LEU A 48 -8.72 6.46 9.51
CA LEU A 48 -10.13 6.63 9.17
C LEU A 48 -10.71 5.31 8.64
N ARG A 49 -11.62 4.71 9.41
CA ARG A 49 -12.41 3.53 9.01
C ARG A 49 -13.22 3.81 7.74
N GLY A 50 -13.38 2.81 6.88
CA GLY A 50 -14.15 2.91 5.63
C GLY A 50 -13.39 3.62 4.50
N THR A 51 -12.14 4.02 4.73
CA THR A 51 -11.21 4.37 3.64
C THR A 51 -10.44 3.13 3.24
N ILE A 52 -9.99 3.07 1.98
CA ILE A 52 -9.21 1.93 1.48
C ILE A 52 -7.96 1.69 2.35
N ALA A 53 -7.28 2.76 2.78
CA ALA A 53 -6.08 2.67 3.62
C ALA A 53 -6.41 2.20 5.04
N GLY A 54 -7.43 2.76 5.68
CA GLY A 54 -7.87 2.37 7.02
C GLY A 54 -8.37 0.93 7.09
N ASP A 55 -9.11 0.48 6.08
CA ASP A 55 -9.61 -0.90 6.00
C ASP A 55 -8.45 -1.89 5.79
N TRP A 56 -7.47 -1.53 4.96
CA TRP A 56 -6.22 -2.32 4.83
C TRP A 56 -5.44 -2.42 6.13
N LEU A 57 -5.23 -1.31 6.83
CA LEU A 57 -4.53 -1.32 8.12
C LEU A 57 -5.27 -2.21 9.13
N HIS A 58 -6.59 -2.10 9.18
CA HIS A 58 -7.39 -2.95 10.04
C HIS A 58 -7.20 -4.44 9.73
N HIS A 59 -7.22 -4.82 8.45
CA HIS A 59 -6.98 -6.21 8.04
C HIS A 59 -5.60 -6.69 8.49
N VAL A 60 -4.54 -5.87 8.33
CA VAL A 60 -3.19 -6.24 8.77
C VAL A 60 -3.12 -6.43 10.29
N VAL A 61 -3.73 -5.53 11.07
CA VAL A 61 -3.71 -5.60 12.54
C VAL A 61 -4.52 -6.77 13.08
N VAL A 62 -5.63 -7.14 12.45
CA VAL A 62 -6.47 -8.26 12.88
C VAL A 62 -5.95 -9.60 12.39
N ALA A 63 -5.25 -9.64 11.25
CA ALA A 63 -4.66 -10.87 10.70
C ALA A 63 -3.29 -11.21 11.32
N ALA A 64 -2.69 -10.32 12.11
CA ALA A 64 -1.44 -10.51 12.85
C ALA A 64 -1.69 -11.15 14.22
#